data_AF-A0A6V7HYE0-F1
#
_entry.id   AF-A0A6V7HYE0-F1
#
_cell.length_a   1.000
_cell.length_b   1.000
_cell.length_c   1.000
_cell.angle_alpha   90.00
_cell.angle_beta   90.00
_cell.angle_gamma   90.00
#
_symmetry.space_group_name_H-M   'P 1'
#
loop_
_entity.id
_entity.type
_entity.pdbx_description
1 polymer ?
#
loop_
_entity_poly.entity_id
_entity_poly.type
_entity_poly.pdbx_seq_one_letter_code
_entity_poly.pdbx_strand_id
1 'polypeptide(L)' 'ACNEFTTHVMNLLREQSRTRPITPKEIERMVQIIHKKFSSIQMQLKQSTCEAVMILRSRFLDA' A
#
# COMPACT_ATOMS: atom_id res chain seq x y z
N ALA A 1 -10.85 -0.86 -5.70
CA ALA A 1 -10.06 -0.56 -4.49
C ALA A 1 -8.85 0.33 -4.77
N CYS A 2 -7.81 -0.13 -5.50
CA CYS A 2 -6.58 0.66 -5.66
C CYS A 2 -6.80 2.00 -6.40
N ASN A 3 -7.57 2.02 -7.49
CA ASN A 3 -7.82 3.23 -8.28
C ASN A 3 -8.63 4.30 -7.53
N GLU A 4 -9.58 3.88 -6.70
CA GLU A 4 -10.40 4.78 -5.88
C GLU A 4 -9.56 5.45 -4.80
N PHE A 5 -8.70 4.67 -4.14
CA PHE A 5 -7.73 5.18 -3.19
C PHE A 5 -6.73 6.16 -3.84
N THR A 6 -6.17 5.80 -5.00
CA THR A 6 -5.28 6.70 -5.76
C THR A 6 -5.97 8.01 -6.13
N THR A 7 -7.23 7.94 -6.59
CA THR A 7 -8.04 9.13 -6.89
C THR A 7 -8.23 9.99 -5.65
N HIS A 8 -8.55 9.38 -4.51
CA HIS A 8 -8.71 10.10 -3.25
C HIS A 8 -7.42 10.80 -2.80
N VAL A 9 -6.28 10.10 -2.82
CA VAL A 9 -4.97 10.68 -2.48
C VAL A 9 -4.62 11.85 -3.42
N MET A 10 -4.88 11.70 -4.72
CA MET A 10 -4.66 12.78 -5.69
C MET A 10 -5.53 14.00 -5.40
N ASN A 11 -6.79 13.81 -4.99
CA ASN A 11 -7.68 14.90 -4.61
C ASN A 11 -7.18 15.63 -3.36
N LEU A 12 -6.76 14.90 -2.32
CA LEU A 12 -6.19 15.48 -1.10
C LEU A 12 -4.94 16.33 -1.39
N LEU A 13 -4.03 15.83 -2.22
CA LEU A 13 -2.80 16.54 -2.58
C LEU A 13 -3.09 17.82 -3.40
N ARG A 14 -4.09 17.77 -4.28
CA ARG A 14 -4.56 18.95 -5.03
C ARG A 14 -5.22 19.99 -4.13
N GLU A 15 -6.00 19.56 -3.14
CA GLU A 15 -6.60 20.45 -2.13
C GLU A 15 -5.51 21.10 -1.27
N GLN A 16 -4.54 20.31 -0.80
CA GLN A 16 -3.40 20.82 -0.04
C GLN A 16 -2.57 21.84 -0.83
N SER A 17 -2.44 21.64 -2.15
CA SER A 17 -1.74 22.57 -3.04
C SER A 17 -2.33 24.00 -3.04
N ARG A 18 -3.59 24.17 -2.60
CA ARG A 18 -4.24 25.49 -2.49
C ARG A 18 -3.77 26.27 -1.25
N THR A 19 -3.38 25.58 -0.19
CA THR A 19 -2.91 26.18 1.06
C THR A 19 -1.39 26.33 1.09
N ARG A 20 -0.68 25.41 0.43
CA ARG A 20 0.77 25.40 0.30
C ARG A 20 1.12 24.91 -1.10
N PRO A 21 1.88 25.66 -1.91
CA PRO A 21 2.22 25.20 -3.27
C PRO A 21 2.92 23.83 -3.25
N ILE A 22 2.36 22.88 -4.00
CA ILE A 22 2.95 21.56 -4.27
C ILE A 22 2.99 21.40 -5.79
N THR A 23 4.16 21.15 -6.36
CA THR A 23 4.26 20.98 -7.81
C THR A 23 3.58 19.68 -8.26
N PRO A 24 3.04 19.61 -9.50
CA PRO A 24 2.46 18.36 -10.01
C PRO A 24 3.42 17.16 -9.92
N LYS A 25 4.72 17.40 -10.14
CA LYS A 25 5.78 16.38 -10.01
C LYS A 25 5.94 15.85 -8.59
N GLU A 26 5.76 16.70 -7.57
CA GLU A 26 5.78 16.26 -6.18
C GLU A 26 4.56 15.43 -5.83
N ILE A 27 3.37 15.81 -6.33
CA ILE A 27 2.13 15.04 -6.15
C ILE A 27 2.30 13.62 -6.71
N GLU A 28 2.75 13.50 -7.97
CA GLU A 28 3.02 12.19 -8.59
C GLU A 28 4.03 11.36 -7.79
N ARG A 29 5.12 11.98 -7.32
CA ARG A 29 6.13 11.30 -6.50
C ARG A 29 5.53 10.79 -5.20
N MET A 30 4.71 11.58 -4.51
CA MET A 30 4.07 11.18 -3.26
C MET A 30 3.11 10.00 -3.48
N VAL A 31 2.31 10.03 -4.55
CA VAL A 31 1.42 8.92 -4.92
C VAL A 31 2.22 7.64 -5.21
N GLN A 32 3.32 7.74 -5.94
CA GLN A 32 4.22 6.61 -6.21
C GLN A 32 4.82 6.02 -4.93
N ILE A 33 5.23 6.87 -3.97
CA ILE A 33 5.72 6.41 -2.66
C ILE A 33 4.64 5.62 -1.92
N ILE A 34 3.41 6.13 -1.91
CA ILE A 34 2.28 5.45 -1.27
C ILE A 34 2.01 4.10 -1.93
N HIS A 35 1.97 4.03 -3.26
CA HIS A 35 1.81 2.75 -3.98
C HIS A 35 2.89 1.74 -3.59
N LYS A 36 4.16 2.15 -3.56
CA LYS A 36 5.26 1.25 -3.16
C LYS A 36 5.10 0.73 -1.73
N LYS A 37 4.67 1.59 -0.79
CA LYS A 37 4.39 1.17 0.60
C LYS A 37 3.25 0.16 0.66
N PHE A 38 2.15 0.40 -0.06
CA PHE A 38 1.03 -0.54 -0.13
C PHE A 38 1.43 -1.90 -0.72
N SER A 39 2.20 -1.91 -1.82
CA SER A 39 2.72 -3.15 -2.40
C SER A 39 3.60 -3.92 -1.42
N SER A 40 4.46 -3.22 -0.67
CA SER A 40 5.30 -3.84 0.36
C SER A 40 4.48 -4.45 1.49
N ILE A 41 3.48 -3.71 2.03
CA ILE A 41 2.56 -4.22 3.05
C ILE A 41 1.81 -5.45 2.53
N GLN A 42 1.30 -5.39 1.30
CA GLN A 42 0.57 -6.52 0.69
C GLN A 42 1.46 -7.76 0.58
N MET A 43 2.72 -7.61 0.17
CA MET A 43 3.66 -8.72 0.10
C MET A 43 3.96 -9.30 1.50
N GLN A 44 4.21 -8.44 2.48
CA GLN A 44 4.46 -8.86 3.86
C GLN A 44 3.28 -9.62 4.47
N LEU A 45 2.05 -9.15 4.24
CA LEU A 45 0.84 -9.83 4.70
C LEU A 45 0.69 -11.21 4.07
N LYS A 46 0.94 -11.34 2.76
CA LYS A 46 0.94 -12.65 2.08
C LYS A 46 1.98 -13.59 2.66
N GLN A 47 3.20 -13.09 2.89
CA GLN A 47 4.30 -13.87 3.45
C GLN A 47 3.96 -14.38 4.86
N SER A 48 3.58 -13.46 5.76
CA SER A 48 3.22 -13.80 7.15
C SER A 48 2.02 -14.75 7.22
N THR A 49 1.02 -14.58 6.34
CA THR A 49 -0.11 -15.51 6.23
C THR A 49 0.34 -16.89 5.78
N CYS A 50 1.20 -16.97 4.75
CA CYS A 50 1.75 -18.23 4.26
C CYS A 50 2.54 -18.96 5.35
N GLU A 51 3.42 -18.24 6.07
CA GLU A 51 4.19 -18.77 7.19
C GLU A 51 3.28 -19.34 8.28
N ALA A 52 2.24 -18.60 8.68
CA ALA A 52 1.27 -19.06 9.66
C ALA A 52 0.57 -20.36 9.21
N VAL A 53 0.15 -20.42 7.95
CA VAL A 53 -0.49 -21.62 7.37
C VAL A 53 0.48 -22.80 7.32
N MET A 54 1.75 -22.58 6.94
CA MET A 54 2.77 -23.62 6.90
C MET A 54 3.07 -24.18 8.29
N ILE A 55 3.12 -23.32 9.32
CA ILE A 55 3.26 -23.74 10.72
C ILE A 55 2.07 -24.61 11.13
N LEU A 56 0.83 -24.21 10.80
CA LEU A 56 -0.37 -24.99 11.10
C LEU A 56 -0.36 -26.34 10.39
N ARG A 57 -0.01 -26.36 9.09
CA ARG A 57 0.09 -27.60 8.31
C ARG A 57 1.09 -28.57 8.94
N SER A 58 2.31 -28.11 9.22
CA SER A 58 3.35 -28.96 9.82
C SER A 58 2.93 -29.52 11.18
N ARG A 59 2.17 -28.75 11.97
CA ARG A 59 1.71 -29.19 13.30
C ARG A 59 0.62 -30.25 13.27
N PHE A 60 -0.24 -30.26 12.24
CA PHE A 60 -1.47 -31.06 12.27
C PHE A 60 -1.60 -32.08 11.14
N LEU A 61 -0.87 -31.92 10.03
CA LEU A 61 -1.07 -32.74 8.82
C LEU A 61 0.16 -33.54 8.40
N ASP A 62 1.36 -33.04 8.68
CA ASP A 62 2.62 -33.74 8.32
C ASP A 62 3.15 -34.59 9.50
N ALA A 63 2.33 -34.85 10.53
CA ALA A 63 2.62 -35.68 11.70
C ALA A 63 2.08 -37.12 11.55
#